data_AF-A0A2V7DCL8-F1
#
_entry.id   AF-A0A2V7DCL8-F1
#
_cell.length_a   1.000
_cell.length_b   1.000
_cell.length_c   1.000
_cell.angle_alpha   90.00
_cell.angle_beta   90.00
_cell.angle_gamma   90.00
#
_symmetry.space_group_name_H-M   'P 1'
#
loop_
_entity.id
_entity.type
_entity.pdbx_description
1 polymer ?
#
loop_
_entity_poly.entity_id
_entity_poly.type
_entity_poly.pdbx_seq_one_letter_code
_entity_poly.pdbx_strand_id
1 'polypeptide(L)'
;MASRRSDPYWDFFINTPPADPANLLRDALRNAPEGHVFPTKADLHTPEVTTTHVKEMARYLGADLVGVTRLADDDTGHPFAIVCAVRADDDPRQARGIGGQIPVQNGLFVTFVLSAWIRELGFRATAAPSLDGTRLDGDWLAAAAKLGTLDRTGKL
;
A
#
# COMPACT_ATOMS: atom_id res chain seq x y z
N MET A 1 18.96 -26.15 15.58
CA MET A 1 18.35 -25.35 14.50
C MET A 1 19.05 -24.01 14.49
N ALA A 2 19.79 -23.67 13.43
CA ALA A 2 20.41 -22.35 13.32
C ALA A 2 19.28 -21.30 13.27
N SER A 3 19.43 -20.19 13.99
CA SER A 3 18.43 -19.13 13.95
C SER A 3 18.38 -18.52 12.55
N ARG A 4 17.22 -18.07 12.07
CA ARG A 4 17.06 -17.37 10.78
C ARG A 4 18.08 -16.24 10.60
N ARG A 5 18.47 -15.58 11.70
CA ARG A 5 19.44 -14.48 11.73
C ARG A 5 20.91 -14.89 11.56
N SER A 6 21.24 -16.16 11.78
CA SER A 6 22.61 -16.69 11.69
C SER A 6 22.86 -17.48 10.40
N ASP A 7 21.84 -17.63 9.54
CA ASP A 7 21.97 -18.29 8.25
C ASP A 7 22.42 -17.25 7.19
N PRO A 8 23.59 -17.44 6.55
CA PRO A 8 24.11 -16.48 5.56
C PRO A 8 23.20 -16.33 4.33
N TYR A 9 22.39 -17.33 3.97
CA TYR A 9 21.43 -17.20 2.87
C TYR A 9 20.27 -16.27 3.25
N TRP A 10 19.77 -16.39 4.48
CA TRP A 10 18.72 -15.49 5.00
C TRP A 10 19.24 -14.07 5.17
N ASP A 11 20.44 -13.90 5.71
CA ASP A 11 21.05 -12.58 5.84
C ASP A 11 21.21 -11.90 4.48
N PHE A 12 21.76 -12.62 3.49
CA PHE A 12 21.89 -12.11 2.12
C PHE A 12 20.53 -11.73 1.53
N PHE A 13 19.53 -12.61 1.64
CA PHE A 13 18.19 -12.37 1.11
C PHE A 13 17.50 -11.14 1.71
N ILE A 14 17.65 -10.92 3.02
CA ILE A 14 17.00 -9.81 3.73
C ILE A 14 17.76 -8.49 3.53
N ASN A 15 19.10 -8.52 3.59
CA ASN A 15 19.90 -7.31 3.73
C ASN A 15 20.64 -6.89 2.45
N THR A 16 21.00 -7.83 1.57
CA THR A 16 21.81 -7.50 0.39
C THR A 16 20.95 -6.99 -0.76
N PRO A 17 21.08 -5.71 -1.16
CA PRO A 17 20.32 -5.19 -2.29
C PRO A 17 20.60 -5.98 -3.57
N PRO A 18 19.60 -6.20 -4.43
CA PRO A 18 19.83 -6.82 -5.72
C PRO A 18 20.75 -5.93 -6.57
N ALA A 19 21.64 -6.56 -7.34
CA ALA A 19 22.54 -5.86 -8.25
C ALA A 19 21.79 -5.13 -9.38
N ASP A 20 20.66 -5.70 -9.81
CA ASP A 20 19.77 -5.11 -10.80
C ASP A 20 18.39 -4.84 -10.15
N PRO A 21 17.93 -3.57 -10.10
CA PRO A 21 16.60 -3.20 -9.61
C PRO A 21 15.44 -3.89 -10.33
N ALA A 22 15.62 -4.35 -11.58
CA ALA A 22 14.61 -5.10 -12.32
C ALA A 22 14.25 -6.45 -11.68
N ASN A 23 15.08 -6.95 -10.75
CA ASN A 23 14.76 -8.13 -9.94
C ASN A 23 13.78 -7.83 -8.79
N LEU A 24 13.29 -6.59 -8.66
CA LEU A 24 12.23 -6.20 -7.73
C LEU A 24 10.98 -5.78 -8.51
N LEU A 25 9.84 -6.35 -8.13
CA LEU A 25 8.55 -5.99 -8.71
C LEU A 25 8.12 -4.55 -8.34
N ARG A 26 8.76 -3.98 -7.31
CA ARG A 26 8.45 -2.65 -6.75
C ARG A 26 8.38 -1.56 -7.83
N ASP A 27 9.40 -1.46 -8.68
CA ASP A 27 9.49 -0.36 -9.64
C ASP A 27 8.54 -0.59 -10.83
N ALA A 28 8.32 -1.85 -11.21
CA ALA A 28 7.33 -2.22 -12.23
C ALA A 28 5.90 -1.85 -11.79
N LEU A 29 5.55 -2.11 -10.53
CA LEU A 29 4.22 -1.74 -9.99
C LEU A 29 4.08 -0.24 -9.79
N ARG A 30 5.11 0.45 -9.28
CA ARG A 30 5.08 1.90 -9.04
C ARG A 30 4.89 2.70 -10.32
N ASN A 31 5.50 2.23 -11.42
CA ASN A 31 5.47 2.90 -12.71
C ASN A 31 4.43 2.30 -13.66
N ALA A 32 3.59 1.37 -13.18
CA ALA A 32 2.53 0.80 -14.00
C ALA A 32 1.56 1.91 -14.44
N PRO A 33 1.19 1.97 -15.73
CA PRO A 33 0.23 2.96 -16.20
C PRO A 33 -1.12 2.76 -15.52
N GLU A 34 -1.85 3.85 -15.29
CA GLU A 34 -3.24 3.75 -14.84
C GLU A 34 -4.13 3.07 -15.88
N GLY A 35 -5.16 2.38 -15.41
CA GLY A 35 -6.14 1.73 -16.27
C GLY A 35 -7.32 2.64 -16.59
N HIS A 36 -8.08 2.27 -17.62
CA HIS A 36 -9.37 2.90 -17.92
C HIS A 36 -10.39 2.64 -16.81
N VAL A 37 -11.33 3.55 -16.65
CA VAL A 37 -12.51 3.36 -15.79
C VAL A 37 -13.58 2.68 -16.63
N PHE A 38 -14.19 1.62 -16.10
CA PHE A 38 -15.29 0.95 -16.78
C PHE A 38 -16.45 1.95 -16.96
N PRO A 39 -17.05 2.05 -18.17
CA PRO A 39 -17.95 3.16 -18.49
C PRO A 39 -19.27 3.12 -17.72
N THR A 40 -19.68 1.94 -17.23
CA THR A 40 -20.92 1.75 -16.49
C THR A 40 -20.63 1.57 -15.00
N LYS A 41 -21.24 2.40 -14.16
CA LYS A 41 -21.11 2.25 -12.71
C LYS A 41 -21.85 1.02 -12.24
N ALA A 42 -21.19 0.22 -11.40
CA ALA A 42 -21.84 -0.83 -10.65
C ALA A 42 -22.81 -0.23 -9.61
N ASP A 43 -23.89 -0.95 -9.33
CA ASP A 43 -24.77 -0.62 -8.22
C ASP A 43 -24.06 -0.92 -6.90
N LEU A 44 -23.82 0.13 -6.11
CA LEU A 44 -23.17 0.01 -4.81
C LEU A 44 -24.19 -0.05 -3.67
N HIS A 45 -23.83 -0.77 -2.62
CA HIS A 45 -24.53 -0.72 -1.34
C HIS A 45 -24.28 0.63 -0.64
N THR A 46 -24.84 0.79 0.58
CA THR A 46 -24.57 1.96 1.40
C THR A 46 -23.06 2.13 1.65
N PRO A 47 -22.58 3.35 1.99
CA PRO A 47 -21.16 3.58 2.26
C PRO A 47 -20.57 2.65 3.32
N GLU A 48 -21.34 2.28 4.35
CA GLU A 48 -20.92 1.39 5.44
C GLU A 48 -20.63 -0.03 4.93
N VAL A 49 -21.53 -0.55 4.09
CA VAL A 49 -21.39 -1.88 3.48
C VAL A 49 -20.27 -1.89 2.45
N THR A 50 -20.23 -0.89 1.58
CA THR A 50 -19.16 -0.74 0.56
C THR A 50 -17.78 -0.64 1.22
N THR A 51 -17.65 0.11 2.32
CA THR A 51 -16.40 0.20 3.09
C THR A 51 -15.99 -1.16 3.65
N THR A 52 -16.95 -1.99 4.06
CA THR A 52 -16.68 -3.36 4.54
C THR A 52 -16.08 -4.21 3.42
N HIS A 53 -16.70 -4.21 2.24
CA HIS A 53 -16.20 -4.96 1.08
C HIS A 53 -14.81 -4.50 0.62
N VAL A 54 -14.56 -3.19 0.59
CA VAL A 54 -13.24 -2.63 0.25
C VAL A 54 -12.17 -3.13 1.24
N LYS A 55 -12.47 -3.13 2.54
CA LYS A 55 -11.55 -3.62 3.56
C LYS A 55 -11.33 -5.13 3.49
N GLU A 56 -12.37 -5.90 3.22
CA GLU A 56 -12.27 -7.35 3.00
C GLU A 56 -11.40 -7.69 1.78
N MET A 57 -11.62 -6.99 0.66
CA MET A 57 -10.82 -7.16 -0.56
C MET A 57 -9.35 -6.83 -0.31
N ALA A 58 -9.06 -5.70 0.34
CA ALA A 58 -7.68 -5.32 0.67
C ALA A 58 -6.99 -6.36 1.58
N ARG A 59 -7.71 -6.92 2.57
CA ARG A 59 -7.18 -8.00 3.42
C ARG A 59 -6.95 -9.30 2.66
N TYR A 60 -7.88 -9.67 1.79
CA TYR A 60 -7.72 -10.83 0.90
C TYR A 60 -6.44 -10.73 0.06
N LEU A 61 -6.09 -9.52 -0.38
CA LEU A 61 -4.88 -9.24 -1.16
C LEU A 61 -3.59 -9.19 -0.32
N GLY A 62 -3.69 -9.23 1.01
CA GLY A 62 -2.54 -9.27 1.92
C GLY A 62 -2.30 -8.03 2.78
N ALA A 63 -3.24 -7.08 2.86
CA ALA A 63 -3.17 -6.03 3.87
C ALA A 63 -3.51 -6.58 5.27
N ASP A 64 -2.71 -6.25 6.27
CA ASP A 64 -2.96 -6.61 7.66
C ASP A 64 -3.96 -5.65 8.32
N LEU A 65 -3.81 -4.35 8.04
CA LEU A 65 -4.71 -3.30 8.52
C LEU A 65 -5.21 -2.46 7.36
N VAL A 66 -6.48 -2.07 7.42
CA VAL A 66 -7.12 -1.25 6.38
C VAL A 66 -7.99 -0.17 7.01
N GLY A 67 -7.68 1.07 6.66
CA GLY A 67 -8.38 2.25 7.11
C GLY A 67 -8.91 3.04 5.92
N VAL A 68 -9.95 3.83 6.16
CA VAL A 68 -10.49 4.76 5.16
C VAL A 68 -10.59 6.12 5.84
N THR A 69 -10.07 7.14 5.18
CA THR A 69 -10.13 8.52 5.67
C THR A 69 -10.64 9.43 4.57
N ARG A 70 -11.27 10.54 4.97
CA ARG A 70 -11.65 11.61 4.04
C ARG A 70 -10.40 12.40 3.67
N LEU A 71 -10.28 12.74 2.40
CA LEU A 71 -9.26 13.67 1.92
C LEU A 71 -9.79 15.10 2.01
N ALA A 72 -8.89 16.06 2.21
CA ALA A 72 -9.26 17.46 2.07
C ALA A 72 -9.64 17.70 0.60
N ASP A 73 -10.61 18.60 0.36
CA ASP A 73 -10.96 18.98 -1.01
C ASP A 73 -9.73 19.68 -1.64
N ASP A 74 -9.11 19.03 -2.62
CA ASP A 74 -7.97 19.53 -3.39
C ASP A 74 -8.12 19.21 -4.88
N ASP A 75 -7.14 19.65 -5.68
CA ASP A 75 -7.15 19.52 -7.14
C ASP A 75 -7.05 18.06 -7.64
N THR A 76 -6.82 17.07 -6.76
CA THR A 76 -6.78 15.65 -7.16
C THR A 76 -8.17 15.08 -7.44
N GLY A 77 -9.21 15.68 -6.87
CA GLY A 77 -10.61 15.31 -7.10
C GLY A 77 -11.04 13.96 -6.49
N HIS A 78 -10.26 13.39 -5.57
CA HIS A 78 -10.60 12.18 -4.83
C HIS A 78 -11.09 12.51 -3.41
N PRO A 79 -12.32 12.12 -3.01
CA PRO A 79 -12.85 12.49 -1.70
C PRO A 79 -12.34 11.62 -0.54
N PHE A 80 -11.75 10.46 -0.83
CA PHE A 80 -11.34 9.48 0.17
C PHE A 80 -9.99 8.85 -0.17
N ALA A 81 -9.25 8.47 0.87
CA ALA A 81 -8.09 7.59 0.78
C ALA A 81 -8.39 6.27 1.48
N ILE A 82 -8.00 5.17 0.84
CA ILE A 82 -7.97 3.82 1.42
C ILE A 82 -6.52 3.52 1.75
N VAL A 83 -6.22 3.36 3.04
CA VAL A 83 -4.87 3.13 3.54
C VAL A 83 -4.73 1.67 3.92
N CYS A 84 -3.77 0.99 3.30
CA CYS A 84 -3.48 -0.43 3.55
C CYS A 84 -2.10 -0.54 4.20
N ALA A 85 -2.01 -1.09 5.40
CA ALA A 85 -0.75 -1.38 6.06
C ALA A 85 -0.44 -2.88 5.95
N VAL A 86 0.82 -3.18 5.64
CA VAL A 86 1.36 -4.53 5.58
C VAL A 86 2.44 -4.65 6.64
N ARG A 87 2.40 -5.72 7.41
CA ARG A 87 3.38 -6.02 8.44
C ARG A 87 4.74 -6.30 7.78
N ALA A 88 5.77 -5.70 8.35
CA ALA A 88 7.16 -5.99 8.03
C ALA A 88 7.85 -6.55 9.29
N ASP A 89 8.46 -7.74 9.18
CA ASP A 89 9.24 -8.30 10.29
C ASP A 89 10.64 -7.67 10.39
N ASP A 90 11.15 -7.12 9.28
CA ASP A 90 12.39 -6.36 9.19
C ASP A 90 12.07 -4.97 8.60
N ASP A 91 12.67 -3.90 9.12
CA ASP A 91 12.41 -2.53 8.63
C ASP A 91 12.89 -2.40 7.17
N PRO A 92 11.99 -2.21 6.18
CA PRO A 92 12.38 -2.13 4.77
C PRO A 92 13.28 -0.93 4.43
N ARG A 93 13.38 0.07 5.31
CA ARG A 93 14.32 1.19 5.15
C ARG A 93 15.77 0.77 5.41
N GLN A 94 15.96 -0.29 6.20
CA GLN A 94 17.27 -0.84 6.56
C GLN A 94 17.55 -2.17 5.84
N ALA A 95 16.54 -3.04 5.73
CA ALA A 95 16.60 -4.34 5.08
C ALA A 95 16.39 -4.20 3.57
N ARG A 96 17.47 -3.89 2.85
CA ARG A 96 17.42 -3.48 1.43
C ARG A 96 17.44 -4.64 0.43
N GLY A 97 17.58 -5.88 0.91
CA GLY A 97 17.53 -7.07 0.06
C GLY A 97 16.11 -7.44 -0.35
N ILE A 98 16.00 -8.42 -1.27
CA ILE A 98 14.71 -8.84 -1.84
C ILE A 98 13.71 -9.18 -0.74
N GLY A 99 14.14 -9.93 0.28
CA GLY A 99 13.32 -10.34 1.42
C GLY A 99 12.86 -9.16 2.27
N GLY A 100 13.74 -8.21 2.57
CA GLY A 100 13.39 -7.01 3.34
C GLY A 100 12.44 -6.07 2.59
N GLN A 101 12.42 -6.13 1.25
CA GLN A 101 11.52 -5.34 0.41
C GLN A 101 10.18 -6.03 0.11
N ILE A 102 9.95 -7.29 0.51
CA ILE A 102 8.68 -8.00 0.28
C ILE A 102 7.47 -7.22 0.84
N PRO A 103 7.48 -6.67 2.07
CA PRO A 103 6.34 -5.91 2.59
C PRO A 103 5.97 -4.70 1.74
N VAL A 104 6.97 -3.99 1.20
CA VAL A 104 6.75 -2.85 0.29
C VAL A 104 6.14 -3.30 -1.03
N GLN A 105 6.63 -4.41 -1.59
CA GLN A 105 6.09 -4.99 -2.83
C GLN A 105 4.65 -5.45 -2.64
N ASN A 106 4.33 -6.10 -1.52
CA ASN A 106 2.98 -6.50 -1.17
C ASN A 106 2.05 -5.30 -1.03
N GLY A 107 2.48 -4.23 -0.35
CA GLY A 107 1.70 -3.00 -0.22
C GLY A 107 1.38 -2.34 -1.57
N LEU A 108 2.35 -2.31 -2.50
CA LEU A 108 2.14 -1.83 -3.85
C LEU A 108 1.19 -2.73 -4.65
N PHE A 109 1.32 -4.05 -4.53
CA PHE A 109 0.44 -5.00 -5.18
C PHE A 109 -1.01 -4.83 -4.72
N VAL A 110 -1.24 -4.78 -3.41
CA VAL A 110 -2.57 -4.59 -2.82
C VAL A 110 -3.23 -3.32 -3.35
N THR A 111 -2.54 -2.18 -3.26
CA THR A 111 -3.12 -0.89 -3.66
C THR A 111 -3.32 -0.79 -5.17
N PHE A 112 -2.42 -1.36 -5.98
CA PHE A 112 -2.59 -1.46 -7.42
C PHE A 112 -3.87 -2.24 -7.78
N VAL A 113 -4.01 -3.48 -7.29
CA VAL A 113 -5.15 -4.35 -7.60
C VAL A 113 -6.46 -3.75 -7.08
N LEU A 114 -6.45 -3.21 -5.87
CA LEU A 114 -7.64 -2.57 -5.29
C LEU A 114 -8.08 -1.35 -6.12
N SER A 115 -7.14 -0.51 -6.55
CA SER A 115 -7.47 0.63 -7.41
C SER A 115 -8.02 0.18 -8.77
N ALA A 116 -7.48 -0.91 -9.34
CA ALA A 116 -7.98 -1.48 -10.58
C ALA A 116 -9.41 -1.99 -10.43
N TRP A 117 -9.69 -2.73 -9.35
CA TRP A 117 -11.05 -3.21 -9.07
C TRP A 117 -12.05 -2.07 -8.91
N ILE A 118 -11.69 -0.97 -8.23
CA ILE A 118 -12.56 0.22 -8.12
C ILE A 118 -12.83 0.85 -9.49
N ARG A 119 -11.82 0.88 -10.39
CA ARG A 119 -12.00 1.33 -11.77
C ARG A 119 -12.92 0.41 -12.57
N GLU A 120 -12.85 -0.90 -12.36
CA GLU A 120 -13.77 -1.89 -12.97
C GLU A 120 -15.21 -1.79 -12.43
N LEU A 121 -15.41 -1.26 -11.22
CA LEU A 121 -16.74 -0.88 -10.71
C LEU A 121 -17.27 0.43 -11.33
N GLY A 122 -16.48 1.10 -12.18
CA GLY A 122 -16.84 2.35 -12.85
C GLY A 122 -16.53 3.62 -12.06
N PHE A 123 -15.64 3.56 -11.07
CA PHE A 123 -15.24 4.71 -10.25
C PHE A 123 -13.76 5.06 -10.44
N ARG A 124 -13.43 6.36 -10.40
CA ARG A 124 -12.04 6.81 -10.49
C ARG A 124 -11.28 6.39 -9.23
N ALA A 125 -10.13 5.74 -9.42
CA ALA A 125 -9.19 5.43 -8.35
C ALA A 125 -7.77 5.40 -8.91
N THR A 126 -6.82 5.83 -8.08
CA THR A 126 -5.38 5.77 -8.36
C THR A 126 -4.67 5.15 -7.18
N ALA A 127 -3.59 4.41 -7.45
CA ALA A 127 -2.67 3.97 -6.42
C ALA A 127 -1.62 5.07 -6.25
N ALA A 128 -1.79 5.93 -5.25
CA ALA A 128 -0.77 6.91 -4.92
C ALA A 128 0.38 6.21 -4.18
N PRO A 129 1.63 6.22 -4.67
CA PRO A 129 2.76 5.94 -3.81
C PRO A 129 2.75 7.00 -2.70
N SER A 130 3.00 6.61 -1.45
CA SER A 130 3.29 7.58 -0.38
C SER A 130 4.42 8.49 -0.86
N LEU A 131 4.10 9.73 -1.22
CA LEU A 131 5.07 10.73 -1.63
C LEU A 131 5.45 11.50 -0.38
N ASP A 132 6.63 11.18 0.16
CA ASP A 132 7.22 11.88 1.30
C ASP A 132 7.16 13.40 1.07
N GLY A 133 6.59 14.13 2.04
CA GLY A 133 6.55 15.59 2.03
C GLY A 133 5.34 16.23 1.32
N THR A 134 4.33 15.47 0.90
CA THR A 134 3.04 16.01 0.42
C THR A 134 1.89 15.71 1.39
N ARG A 135 0.69 16.28 1.19
CA ARG A 135 -0.53 15.92 1.96
C ARG A 135 -0.97 14.45 1.79
N LEU A 136 -0.32 13.70 0.91
CA LEU A 136 -0.45 12.26 0.75
C LEU A 136 0.68 11.49 1.47
N ASP A 137 1.29 12.08 2.50
CA ASP A 137 2.22 11.40 3.40
C ASP A 137 1.51 10.19 4.03
N GLY A 138 2.07 9.01 3.80
CA GLY A 138 1.54 7.74 4.29
C GLY A 138 1.40 7.69 5.81
N ASP A 139 2.31 8.32 6.56
CA ASP A 139 2.28 8.32 8.02
C ASP A 139 1.06 9.10 8.52
N TRP A 140 0.83 10.31 7.98
CA TRP A 140 -0.32 11.13 8.32
C TRP A 140 -1.65 10.48 7.91
N LEU A 141 -1.70 9.93 6.70
CA LEU A 141 -2.90 9.24 6.20
C LEU A 141 -3.25 8.02 7.04
N ALA A 142 -2.27 7.21 7.45
CA ALA A 142 -2.50 6.07 8.32
C ALA A 142 -2.98 6.50 9.72
N ALA A 143 -2.44 7.58 10.28
CA ALA A 143 -2.96 8.16 11.53
C ALA A 143 -4.41 8.66 11.38
N ALA A 144 -4.72 9.41 10.32
CA ALA A 144 -6.06 9.90 10.02
C ALA A 144 -7.06 8.75 9.79
N ALA A 145 -6.60 7.66 9.18
CA ALA A 145 -7.35 6.42 8.98
C ALA A 145 -7.41 5.52 10.22
N LYS A 146 -6.88 5.99 11.37
CA LYS A 146 -6.88 5.33 12.69
C LYS A 146 -6.11 3.99 12.71
N LEU A 147 -5.02 3.91 11.95
CA LEU A 147 -4.15 2.72 11.89
C LEU A 147 -2.94 2.81 12.82
N GLY A 148 -2.72 3.96 13.45
CA GLY A 148 -1.62 4.18 14.39
C GLY A 148 -1.64 5.62 14.93
N THR A 149 -0.60 5.97 15.68
CA THR A 149 -0.44 7.31 16.27
C THR A 149 0.92 7.86 15.90
N LEU A 150 0.97 9.11 15.45
CA LEU A 150 2.23 9.80 15.17
C LEU A 150 2.98 10.11 16.46
N ASP A 151 4.30 9.96 16.42
CA ASP A 151 5.21 10.43 17.45
C ASP A 151 5.44 11.95 17.36
N ARG A 152 6.34 12.47 18.21
CA ARG A 152 6.66 13.91 18.25
C ARG A 152 7.37 14.41 16.99
N THR A 153 7.89 13.51 16.16
CA THR A 153 8.58 13.80 14.90
C THR A 153 7.66 13.66 13.69
N GLY A 154 6.40 13.27 13.90
CA GLY A 154 5.42 13.05 12.83
C GLY A 154 5.57 11.69 12.14
N LYS A 155 6.20 10.71 12.80
CA LYS A 155 6.37 9.34 12.30
C LYS A 155 5.49 8.35 13.05
N LEU A 156 5.00 7.33 12.35
CA LEU A 156 4.31 6.18 12.95
C LEU A 156 5.27 5.23 13.66
#